data_AF-A0A3P7QU47-F1
#
_entry.id   AF-A0A3P7QU47-F1
#
_cell.length_a   1.000
_cell.length_b   1.000
_cell.length_c   1.000
_cell.angle_alpha   90.00
_cell.angle_beta   90.00
_cell.angle_gamma   90.00
#
_symmetry.space_group_name_H-M   'P 1'
#
loop_
_entity.id
_entity.type
_entity.pdbx_description
1 polymer ?
#
loop_
_entity_poly.entity_id
_entity_poly.type
_entity_poly.pdbx_seq_one_letter_code
_entity_poly.pdbx_strand_id
1 'polypeptide(L)'
;MAANGVGKPNLQSGGKNIRFVVMNNLLPSSIKIHEKYDLKGSSYKRKASERELAKSSPTLKDLDFKERHPEGILLEADTYDALMKTIERDCRVGCFSVN
;
A
#
# COMPACT_ATOMS: atom_id res chain seq x y z
N MET A 1 3.49 -6.37 13.57
CA MET A 1 4.07 -6.30 12.21
C MET A 1 5.37 -5.52 12.33
N ALA A 2 6.51 -6.18 12.19
CA ALA A 2 7.80 -5.52 12.26
C ALA A 2 8.00 -4.75 10.95
N ALA A 3 7.56 -3.49 10.92
CA ALA A 3 8.20 -2.54 10.02
C ALA A 3 9.70 -2.64 10.32
N ASN A 4 10.52 -2.93 9.31
CA ASN A 4 11.97 -2.78 9.42
C ASN A 4 12.23 -1.29 9.72
N GLY A 5 12.19 -0.97 11.01
CA GLY A 5 11.98 0.38 11.49
C GLY A 5 13.28 1.12 11.50
N VAL A 6 13.47 2.00 10.52
CA VAL A 6 14.53 3.01 10.55
C VAL A 6 14.04 4.15 11.44
N GLY A 7 13.91 3.89 12.74
CA GLY A 7 13.61 4.89 13.78
C GLY A 7 12.22 5.55 13.70
N LYS A 8 11.77 6.08 14.85
CA LYS A 8 10.62 6.99 14.96
C LYS A 8 11.14 8.38 15.34
N PRO A 9 11.55 9.23 14.38
CA PRO A 9 11.97 10.57 14.71
C PRO A 9 10.75 11.38 15.18
N ASN A 10 10.85 11.94 16.38
CA ASN A 10 9.89 12.90 16.90
C ASN A 10 10.43 14.31 16.62
N LEU A 11 9.73 15.06 15.77
CA LEU A 11 10.05 16.46 15.51
C LEU A 11 8.95 17.34 16.12
N GLN A 12 9.35 18.34 16.90
CA GLN A 12 8.46 19.39 17.38
C GLN A 12 8.68 20.66 16.57
N SER A 13 7.61 21.16 15.94
CA SER A 13 7.60 22.45 15.26
C SER A 13 6.31 23.19 15.62
N GLY A 14 6.43 24.42 16.12
CA GLY A 14 5.28 25.26 16.49
C GLY A 14 4.34 24.67 17.55
N GLY A 15 4.85 23.84 18.48
CA GLY A 15 4.05 23.20 19.54
C GLY A 15 3.26 21.95 19.11
N LYS A 16 3.42 21.48 17.87
CA LYS A 16 2.79 20.25 17.37
C LYS A 16 3.83 19.13 17.29
N ASN A 17 3.53 17.99 17.91
CA ASN A 17 4.32 16.78 17.79
C ASN A 17 4.02 16.10 16.46
N ILE A 18 5.02 16.00 15.58
CA ILE A 18 4.90 15.28 14.31
C ILE A 18 5.67 13.96 14.43
N ARG A 19 4.97 12.85 14.21
CA ARG A 19 5.54 11.50 14.24
C ARG A 19 5.68 10.99 12.82
N PHE A 20 6.89 10.64 12.42
CA PHE A 20 7.15 9.97 11.14
C PHE A 20 7.56 8.53 11.38
N VAL A 21 7.21 7.67 10.44
CA VAL A 21 7.69 6.29 10.37
C VAL A 21 8.48 6.18 9.08
N VAL A 22 9.75 5.85 9.19
CA VAL A 22 10.58 5.55 8.02
C VAL A 22 10.44 4.07 7.73
N MET A 23 9.98 3.76 6.51
CA MET A 23 9.83 2.40 6.02
C MET A 23 10.73 2.23 4.80
N ASN A 24 11.15 0.99 4.53
CA ASN A 24 11.85 0.69 3.30
C ASN A 24 10.93 0.97 2.11
N ASN A 25 11.44 1.68 1.11
CA ASN A 25 10.70 1.87 -0.13
C ASN A 25 10.83 0.59 -0.96
N LEU A 26 9.73 -0.17 -1.07
CA LEU A 26 9.71 -1.42 -1.83
C LEU A 26 9.98 -1.19 -3.34
N LEU A 27 9.78 0.05 -3.82
CA LEU A 27 10.01 0.43 -5.21
C LEU A 27 11.29 1.28 -5.31
N PRO A 28 12.25 0.91 -6.17
CA PRO A 28 13.41 1.78 -6.42
C PRO A 28 12.94 3.11 -7.02
N SER A 29 13.49 4.23 -6.52
CA SER A 29 13.13 5.59 -6.91
C SER A 29 13.39 5.92 -8.38
N SER A 30 14.15 5.08 -9.08
CA SER A 30 14.44 5.17 -10.51
C SER A 30 13.31 4.62 -11.40
N ILE A 31 12.35 3.86 -10.85
CA ILE A 31 11.23 3.33 -11.61
C ILE A 31 10.06 4.33 -11.55
N LYS A 32 9.67 4.84 -12.71
CA LYS A 32 8.48 5.68 -12.84
C LYS A 32 7.23 4.84 -12.54
N ILE A 33 6.46 5.25 -11.55
CA ILE A 33 5.18 4.63 -11.21
C ILE A 33 4.12 5.17 -12.18
N HIS A 34 3.66 4.30 -13.09
CA HIS A 34 2.66 4.64 -14.09
C HIS A 34 1.25 4.64 -13.51
N GLU A 35 0.95 3.70 -12.61
CA GLU A 35 -0.34 3.56 -11.95
C GLU A 35 -0.16 3.29 -10.45
N LYS A 36 -1.06 3.81 -9.62
CA LYS A 36 -1.06 3.61 -8.16
C LYS A 36 -2.40 3.04 -7.71
N TYR A 37 -2.34 2.03 -6.86
CA TYR A 37 -3.52 1.35 -6.33
C TYR A 37 -3.48 1.30 -4.80
N ASP A 38 -4.58 1.66 -4.15
CA ASP A 38 -4.89 1.37 -2.75
C ASP A 38 -5.87 0.19 -2.73
N LEU A 39 -5.36 -1.01 -2.42
CA LEU A 39 -6.14 -2.25 -2.37
C LEU A 39 -6.29 -2.71 -0.91
N LYS A 40 -7.52 -3.05 -0.52
CA LYS A 40 -7.86 -3.46 0.87
C LYS A 40 -8.76 -4.69 0.89
N GLY A 41 -9.26 -5.14 -0.26
CA GLY A 41 -10.09 -6.34 -0.39
C GLY A 41 -11.56 -6.13 -0.04
N SER A 42 -11.98 -4.90 0.26
CA SER A 42 -13.40 -4.56 0.50
C SER A 42 -14.05 -3.92 -0.72
N SER A 43 -15.39 -3.90 -0.76
CA SER A 43 -16.16 -3.41 -1.92
C SER A 43 -16.85 -2.06 -1.68
N TYR A 44 -17.01 -1.63 -0.42
CA TYR A 44 -17.77 -0.42 -0.09
C TYR A 44 -16.91 0.85 -0.16
N LYS A 45 -17.32 1.83 -0.99
CA LYS A 45 -16.61 3.10 -1.24
C LYS A 45 -15.17 2.95 -1.77
N ARG A 46 -14.90 1.85 -2.49
CA ARG A 46 -13.59 1.53 -3.08
C ARG A 46 -13.52 1.85 -4.58
N LYS A 47 -14.13 2.97 -4.98
CA LYS A 47 -13.92 3.62 -6.28
C LYS A 47 -13.22 4.97 -6.04
N ALA A 48 -12.28 5.34 -6.90
CA ALA A 48 -11.64 6.65 -6.87
C ALA A 48 -12.69 7.74 -7.10
N SER A 49 -12.57 8.85 -6.37
CA SER A 49 -13.45 9.99 -6.60
C SER A 49 -13.02 10.75 -7.86
N GLU A 50 -13.94 11.47 -8.49
CA GLU A 50 -13.63 12.30 -9.67
C GLU A 50 -12.49 13.30 -9.39
N ARG A 51 -12.44 13.84 -8.16
CA ARG A 51 -11.34 14.72 -7.71
C ARG A 51 -9.99 14.02 -7.65
N GLU A 52 -9.96 12.73 -7.31
CA GLU A 52 -8.73 11.94 -7.28
C GLU A 52 -8.30 11.55 -8.70
N LEU A 53 -9.25 11.20 -9.56
CA LEU A 53 -9.03 10.88 -10.97
C LEU A 53 -8.50 12.08 -11.78
N ALA A 54 -8.84 13.30 -11.38
CA ALA A 54 -8.35 14.53 -12.03
C ALA A 54 -6.87 14.86 -11.71
N LYS A 55 -6.22 14.13 -10.80
CA LYS A 55 -4.79 14.34 -10.49
C LYS A 55 -3.91 13.75 -11.59
N SER A 56 -2.71 14.31 -11.76
CA SER A 56 -1.72 13.79 -12.71
C SER A 56 -1.27 12.36 -12.43
N SER A 57 -1.41 11.91 -11.18
CA SER A 57 -1.07 10.56 -10.75
C SER A 57 -2.16 10.10 -9.75
N PRO A 58 -3.31 9.62 -10.26
CA PRO A 58 -4.45 9.26 -9.43
C PRO A 58 -4.15 8.00 -8.61
N THR A 59 -4.75 7.93 -7.42
CA THR A 59 -4.73 6.72 -6.59
C THR A 59 -6.02 5.94 -6.81
N LEU A 60 -5.92 4.86 -7.58
CA LEU A 60 -7.02 3.97 -7.92
C LEU A 60 -7.33 3.03 -6.75
N LYS A 61 -8.55 2.49 -6.69
CA LYS A 61 -9.00 1.60 -5.61
C LYS A 61 -9.46 0.23 -6.13
N ASP A 62 -9.96 -0.63 -5.24
CA ASP A 62 -10.32 -2.01 -5.55
C ASP A 62 -11.31 -2.16 -6.70
N LEU A 63 -12.32 -1.29 -6.83
CA LEU A 63 -13.29 -1.35 -7.92
C LEU A 63 -12.69 -0.87 -9.24
N ASP A 64 -11.84 0.17 -9.19
CA ASP A 64 -11.13 0.67 -10.38
C ASP A 64 -10.14 -0.39 -10.90
N PHE A 65 -9.52 -1.14 -10.00
CA PHE A 65 -8.63 -2.25 -10.33
C PHE A 65 -9.39 -3.38 -11.04
N LYS A 66 -10.55 -3.80 -10.51
CA LYS A 66 -11.40 -4.84 -11.15
C LYS A 66 -11.90 -4.43 -12.54
N GLU A 67 -12.20 -3.14 -12.73
CA GLU A 67 -12.68 -2.61 -14.01
C GLU A 67 -11.55 -2.54 -15.05
N ARG A 68 -10.33 -2.17 -14.64
CA ARG A 68 -9.17 -2.01 -15.54
C ARG A 68 -8.42 -3.32 -15.82
N HIS A 69 -8.34 -4.20 -14.83
CA HIS A 69 -7.60 -5.45 -14.87
C HIS A 69 -8.53 -6.61 -14.53
N PRO A 70 -9.51 -6.96 -15.40
CA PRO A 70 -10.47 -8.03 -15.14
C PRO A 70 -9.79 -9.40 -15.00
N GLU A 71 -8.68 -9.61 -15.72
CA GLU A 71 -7.85 -10.83 -15.66
C GLU A 71 -6.79 -10.77 -14.54
N GLY A 72 -6.72 -9.66 -13.80
CA GLY A 72 -5.73 -9.43 -12.74
C GLY A 72 -4.32 -9.09 -13.24
N ILE A 73 -3.35 -9.15 -12.32
CA ILE A 73 -1.93 -8.97 -12.64
C ILE A 73 -1.29 -10.35 -12.73
N LEU A 74 -0.74 -10.67 -13.90
CA LEU A 74 0.04 -11.88 -14.09
C LEU A 74 1.43 -11.70 -13.48
N LEU A 75 1.82 -12.66 -12.65
CA LEU A 75 3.14 -12.73 -12.02
C LEU A 75 3.74 -14.10 -12.31
N GLU A 76 5.05 -14.13 -12.50
CA GLU A 76 5.82 -15.38 -12.56
C GLU A 76 5.64 -16.16 -11.25
N ALA A 77 5.58 -17.50 -11.34
CA ALA A 77 5.24 -18.38 -10.22
C ALA A 77 6.12 -18.12 -8.98
N ASP A 78 7.43 -18.00 -9.17
CA ASP A 78 8.38 -17.75 -8.07
C ASP A 78 8.13 -16.40 -7.38
N THR A 79 7.78 -15.37 -8.17
CA THR A 79 7.49 -14.02 -7.65
C THR A 79 6.17 -14.00 -6.89
N TYR A 80 5.15 -14.68 -7.43
CA TYR A 80 3.86 -14.84 -6.78
C TYR A 80 3.99 -15.54 -5.42
N ASP A 81 4.72 -16.66 -5.38
CA ASP A 81 4.93 -17.43 -4.15
C ASP A 81 5.68 -16.63 -3.08
N ALA A 82 6.72 -15.90 -3.48
CA ALA A 82 7.48 -15.03 -2.56
C ALA A 82 6.61 -13.89 -2.01
N LEU A 83 5.77 -13.28 -2.86
CA LEU A 83 4.84 -12.23 -2.48
C LEU A 83 3.79 -12.75 -1.50
N MET A 84 3.13 -13.87 -1.83
CA MET A 84 2.09 -14.45 -0.99
C MET A 84 2.60 -14.89 0.37
N LYS A 85 3.79 -15.52 0.44
CA LYS A 85 4.44 -15.87 1.71
C LYS A 85 4.74 -14.65 2.58
N THR A 86 5.09 -13.52 1.96
CA THR A 86 5.36 -12.27 2.68
C THR A 86 4.06 -11.66 3.22
N ILE A 87 3.03 -11.58 2.38
CA ILE A 87 1.70 -11.07 2.78
C ILE A 87 1.10 -11.92 3.89
N GLU A 88 1.13 -13.24 3.79
CA GLU A 88 0.58 -14.15 4.80
C GLU A 88 1.26 -13.95 6.16
N ARG A 89 2.60 -13.86 6.16
CA ARG A 89 3.37 -13.57 7.38
C ARG A 89 2.98 -12.22 7.97
N ASP A 90 2.87 -11.18 7.15
CA ASP A 90 2.53 -9.83 7.59
C ASP A 90 1.10 -9.74 8.14
N CYS A 91 0.13 -10.35 7.47
CA CYS A 91 -1.25 -10.44 7.93
C CYS A 91 -1.37 -11.24 9.23
N ARG A 92 -0.59 -12.32 9.40
CA ARG A 92 -0.56 -13.11 10.64
C ARG A 92 -0.01 -12.31 11.83
N VAL A 93 0.98 -11.44 11.61
CA VAL A 93 1.55 -10.58 12.66
C VAL A 93 0.72 -9.28 12.86
N GLY A 94 -0.14 -8.93 11.91
CA GLY A 94 -1.13 -7.84 12.02
C GLY A 94 -2.42 -8.24 12.74
N CYS A 95 -2.74 -9.54 12.78
CA CYS A 95 -3.91 -10.11 13.47
C CYS A 95 -3.61 -10.48 14.95
N PHE A 96 -2.72 -9.76 15.63
CA PHE A 96 -2.53 -9.91 17.08
C PHE A 96 -3.28 -8.80 17.83
N SER A 97 -4.18 -9.24 18.70
CA SER A 97 -4.95 -8.52 19.73
C SER A 97 -6.27 -7.87 19.31
N VAL A 98 -7.29 -8.72 19.08
CA VAL A 98 -8.60 -8.55 19.74
C VAL A 98 -8.94 -9.85 20.47
N ASN A 99 -8.45 -9.96 21.71
CA ASN A 99 -9.11 -10.67 22.79
C ASN A 99 -9.14 -9.71 23.97
#